data_AF-E1ZQF3-F1
#
_entry.id   AF-E1ZQF3-F1
#
_cell.length_a   1.000
_cell.length_b   1.000
_cell.length_c   1.000
_cell.angle_alpha   90.00
_cell.angle_beta   90.00
_cell.angle_gamma   90.00
#
_symmetry.space_group_name_H-M   'P 1'
#
loop_
_entity.id
_entity.type
_entity.pdbx_description
1 polymer ?
#
loop_
_entity_poly.entity_id
_entity_poly.type
_entity_poly.pdbx_seq_one_letter_code
_entity_poly.pdbx_strand_id
1 'polypeptide(L)'
;MPRAAPTLTALLAAAALAAIWSAAPAAGKRDLLASPKPPSPKPPKPRPPSPKPPKPKPPSPKPPKPKPPSPKPPKPKPPSPKPPKPKPPSPKPPKPKPPSPQPPKPPSPKPPKPSSPKPPKPPSPKPPKPPSPRPPSPPPSPPPSPPPTPVACNAAGWDYVGYDKPLSTSVTCPSGCTAESGDVYGTTTYTADSSICRAAIHAGKLTDAGGVVTFHYLLIYPTFVGSEQNGVSSMSYEEKYDAFVFTPPPPAPPSPPTPPSPPPVPPSPPPAPPTPPTCSSAATNYVSATNNVTVVTCPSGCTGTGLQPYVWGIGLYYARSAMCRAAIHAGILTDAGGDVKVVFRPGQPAGAFSMANTQHGVTSVSYPDGGDGVTFEFAPAS
;
A
#
# COMPACT_ATOMS: atom_id res chain seq x y z
N MET A 1 30.08 -62.41 -10.52
CA MET A 1 29.87 -63.40 -11.61
C MET A 1 28.89 -64.44 -11.09
N PRO A 2 28.07 -65.11 -11.93
CA PRO A 2 27.80 -64.89 -13.37
C PRO A 2 26.77 -63.73 -13.56
N ARG A 3 26.23 -63.31 -14.72
CA ARG A 3 25.76 -63.95 -15.98
C ARG A 3 24.49 -64.81 -15.79
N ALA A 4 23.49 -64.83 -16.69
CA ALA A 4 23.35 -64.20 -18.02
C ALA A 4 21.87 -63.82 -18.35
N ALA A 5 21.65 -63.09 -19.46
CA ALA A 5 20.36 -62.99 -20.16
C ALA A 5 20.19 -64.17 -21.15
N PRO A 6 19.04 -64.36 -21.85
CA PRO A 6 18.84 -63.64 -23.14
C PRO A 6 17.37 -63.46 -23.66
N THR A 7 17.23 -62.70 -24.77
CA THR A 7 16.26 -62.86 -25.90
C THR A 7 14.73 -62.77 -25.71
N LEU A 8 13.88 -62.62 -26.75
CA LEU A 8 13.87 -61.77 -27.98
C LEU A 8 12.54 -62.01 -28.77
N THR A 9 11.94 -60.99 -29.40
CA THR A 9 10.98 -61.08 -30.57
C THR A 9 9.63 -61.82 -30.37
N ALA A 10 8.57 -61.72 -31.21
CA ALA A 10 8.21 -60.86 -32.38
C ALA A 10 6.69 -60.95 -32.74
N LEU A 11 6.27 -60.17 -33.76
CA LEU A 11 5.06 -60.31 -34.63
C LEU A 11 3.66 -59.99 -34.03
N LEU A 12 2.57 -59.81 -34.80
CA LEU A 12 2.26 -58.98 -36.01
C LEU A 12 0.85 -59.37 -36.56
N ALA A 13 -0.06 -58.41 -36.79
CA ALA A 13 -1.27 -58.53 -37.64
C ALA A 13 -1.86 -57.11 -37.89
N ALA A 14 -1.98 -56.64 -39.16
CA ALA A 14 -3.16 -56.69 -40.06
C ALA A 14 -4.23 -55.59 -39.76
N ALA A 15 -4.61 -54.64 -40.63
CA ALA A 15 -5.05 -54.65 -42.06
C ALA A 15 -6.54 -55.05 -42.23
N ALA A 16 -7.41 -54.40 -43.03
CA ALA A 16 -7.33 -53.21 -43.91
C ALA A 16 -8.75 -52.64 -44.27
N LEU A 17 -8.87 -51.87 -45.39
CA LEU A 17 -10.08 -51.40 -46.12
C LEU A 17 -10.73 -50.06 -45.68
N ALA A 18 -11.28 -49.18 -46.56
CA ALA A 18 -11.10 -48.98 -48.01
C ALA A 18 -11.69 -47.61 -48.52
N ALA A 19 -11.23 -47.14 -49.70
CA ALA A 19 -11.97 -46.46 -50.81
C ALA A 19 -13.08 -45.39 -50.54
N ILE A 20 -13.16 -44.20 -51.19
CA ILE A 20 -12.30 -43.36 -52.08
C ILE A 20 -12.71 -41.85 -51.81
N TRP A 21 -12.62 -40.76 -52.63
CA TRP A 21 -12.29 -40.49 -54.06
C TRP A 21 -11.59 -39.10 -54.29
N SER A 22 -11.82 -38.47 -55.46
CA SER A 22 -11.07 -37.37 -56.09
C SER A 22 -11.53 -35.92 -55.84
N ALA A 23 -10.56 -34.99 -55.76
CA ALA A 23 -10.51 -33.74 -56.54
C ALA A 23 -9.08 -33.10 -56.53
N ALA A 24 -8.64 -32.48 -57.63
CA ALA A 24 -7.35 -31.79 -57.85
C ALA A 24 -7.43 -30.93 -59.14
N PRO A 25 -6.37 -30.25 -59.68
CA PRO A 25 -5.00 -29.99 -59.19
C PRO A 25 -4.47 -28.53 -59.38
N ALA A 26 -3.27 -28.23 -58.84
CA ALA A 26 -2.30 -27.25 -59.39
C ALA A 26 -0.90 -27.50 -58.76
N ALA A 27 0.03 -28.24 -59.39
CA ALA A 27 0.86 -27.89 -60.55
C ALA A 27 2.11 -27.04 -60.22
N GLY A 28 3.24 -27.70 -59.92
CA GLY A 28 4.57 -27.09 -59.75
C GLY A 28 5.65 -28.19 -59.71
N LYS A 29 6.67 -28.11 -60.58
CA LYS A 29 7.59 -29.23 -60.88
C LYS A 29 8.70 -29.40 -59.83
N ARG A 30 9.16 -30.65 -59.66
CA ARG A 30 10.42 -31.01 -59.00
C ARG A 30 11.07 -32.17 -59.76
N ASP A 31 12.24 -31.91 -60.34
CA ASP A 31 13.06 -32.92 -61.00
C ASP A 31 13.97 -33.66 -59.99
N LEU A 32 14.33 -34.89 -60.33
CA LEU A 32 15.21 -35.76 -59.54
C LEU A 32 16.66 -35.64 -60.04
N LEU A 33 17.65 -35.57 -59.13
CA LEU A 33 18.81 -36.50 -59.09
C LEU A 33 19.76 -36.23 -57.88
N ALA A 34 20.60 -37.23 -57.59
CA ALA A 34 21.87 -37.17 -56.86
C ALA A 34 21.89 -36.64 -55.39
N SER A 35 21.86 -37.57 -54.42
CA SER A 35 22.25 -37.32 -53.03
C SER A 35 23.79 -37.27 -52.85
N PRO A 36 24.39 -36.19 -52.31
CA PRO A 36 25.83 -36.14 -52.05
C PRO A 36 26.27 -37.01 -50.86
N LYS A 37 27.49 -37.55 -50.93
CA LYS A 37 28.15 -38.29 -49.84
C LYS A 37 28.56 -37.33 -48.71
N PRO A 38 28.38 -37.65 -47.41
CA PRO A 38 28.80 -36.78 -46.32
C PRO A 38 30.34 -36.66 -46.25
N PRO A 39 30.89 -35.45 -45.98
CA PRO A 39 32.33 -35.24 -45.87
C PRO A 39 32.87 -35.66 -44.49
N SER A 40 34.05 -36.30 -44.48
CA SER A 40 34.75 -36.65 -43.23
C SER A 40 35.19 -35.40 -42.45
N PRO A 41 35.19 -35.43 -41.09
CA PRO A 41 35.62 -34.30 -40.29
C PRO A 41 37.11 -34.00 -40.45
N LYS A 42 37.46 -32.70 -40.55
CA LYS A 42 38.86 -32.24 -40.56
C LYS A 42 39.44 -32.24 -39.13
N PRO A 43 40.75 -32.51 -38.94
CA PRO A 43 41.40 -32.39 -37.65
C PRO A 43 41.29 -30.97 -37.06
N PRO A 44 41.24 -30.81 -35.72
CA PRO A 44 41.26 -29.50 -35.08
C PRO A 44 42.53 -28.73 -35.42
N LYS A 45 42.40 -27.44 -35.75
CA LYS A 45 43.56 -26.53 -35.84
C LYS A 45 44.14 -26.30 -34.43
N PRO A 46 45.48 -26.21 -34.27
CA PRO A 46 46.09 -25.78 -33.01
C PRO A 46 45.54 -24.43 -32.55
N ARG A 47 45.20 -24.33 -31.26
CA ARG A 47 44.73 -23.09 -30.65
C ARG A 47 45.90 -22.09 -30.58
N PRO A 48 45.73 -20.81 -31.00
CA PRO A 48 46.78 -19.81 -30.81
C PRO A 48 47.07 -19.61 -29.30
N PRO A 49 48.32 -19.29 -28.93
CA PRO A 49 48.68 -19.05 -27.54
C PRO A 49 47.88 -17.86 -26.99
N SER A 50 47.34 -18.02 -25.78
CA SER A 50 46.60 -16.92 -25.12
C SER A 50 47.51 -15.70 -24.93
N PRO A 51 47.00 -14.46 -25.12
CA PRO A 51 47.73 -13.25 -24.77
C PRO A 51 48.20 -13.31 -23.31
N LYS A 52 49.45 -12.89 -23.04
CA LYS A 52 49.93 -12.74 -21.66
C LYS A 52 49.05 -11.72 -20.93
N PRO A 53 48.69 -11.96 -19.65
CA PRO A 53 47.99 -10.96 -18.85
C PRO A 53 48.71 -9.61 -18.87
N PRO A 54 47.99 -8.48 -18.94
CA PRO A 54 48.60 -7.18 -18.74
C PRO A 54 49.35 -7.15 -17.41
N LYS A 55 50.56 -6.56 -17.39
CA LYS A 55 51.24 -6.29 -16.11
C LYS A 55 50.32 -5.44 -15.23
N PRO A 56 50.26 -5.69 -13.91
CA PRO A 56 49.55 -4.81 -13.00
C PRO A 56 49.99 -3.36 -13.21
N LYS A 57 49.03 -2.44 -13.36
CA LYS A 57 49.35 -1.01 -13.32
C LYS A 57 50.01 -0.71 -11.96
N PRO A 58 51.04 0.15 -11.89
CA PRO A 58 51.51 0.68 -10.62
C PRO A 58 50.33 1.28 -9.83
N PRO A 59 50.31 1.18 -8.49
CA PRO A 59 49.29 1.86 -7.70
C PRO A 59 49.27 3.35 -8.05
N SER A 60 48.11 3.89 -8.44
CA SER A 60 47.96 5.34 -8.58
C SER A 60 48.37 6.02 -7.28
N PRO A 61 49.08 7.16 -7.33
CA PRO A 61 49.51 7.86 -6.12
C PRO A 61 48.30 8.14 -5.23
N LYS A 62 48.42 7.76 -3.96
CA LYS A 62 47.35 7.84 -2.96
C LYS A 62 46.79 9.26 -2.94
N PRO A 63 45.46 9.47 -3.09
CA PRO A 63 44.90 10.81 -3.03
C PRO A 63 45.38 11.53 -1.76
N PRO A 64 45.80 12.80 -1.84
CA PRO A 64 46.23 13.54 -0.67
C PRO A 64 45.08 13.53 0.34
N LYS A 65 45.33 13.04 1.57
CA LYS A 65 44.33 13.04 2.64
C LYS A 65 43.75 14.46 2.75
N PRO A 66 42.42 14.65 2.66
CA PRO A 66 41.81 15.89 3.09
C PRO A 66 42.28 16.17 4.52
N LYS A 67 42.90 17.33 4.75
CA LYS A 67 43.09 17.79 6.13
C LYS A 67 41.69 17.96 6.71
N PRO A 68 41.36 17.38 7.87
CA PRO A 68 40.10 17.68 8.51
C PRO A 68 40.06 19.20 8.77
N PRO A 69 38.99 19.92 8.39
CA PRO A 69 38.83 21.31 8.75
C PRO A 69 38.62 21.38 10.26
N SER A 70 39.67 21.67 11.04
CA SER A 70 39.58 21.80 12.50
C SER A 70 38.49 22.79 12.88
N PRO A 71 37.36 22.36 13.47
CA PRO A 71 36.33 23.28 13.91
C PRO A 71 36.86 24.00 15.14
N LYS A 72 37.41 25.21 14.95
CA LYS A 72 37.90 26.04 16.05
C LYS A 72 36.68 26.42 16.90
N PRO A 73 36.53 25.92 18.14
CA PRO A 73 35.27 26.08 18.86
C PRO A 73 34.95 27.55 19.07
N PRO A 74 33.74 28.03 18.70
CA PRO A 74 33.34 29.39 19.03
C PRO A 74 33.23 29.50 20.55
N LYS A 75 34.19 30.19 21.19
CA LYS A 75 34.17 30.42 22.64
C LYS A 75 32.83 31.07 23.02
N PRO A 76 31.99 30.44 23.86
CA PRO A 76 30.82 31.11 24.40
C PRO A 76 31.30 32.27 25.28
N LYS A 77 30.98 33.52 24.90
CA LYS A 77 31.00 34.62 25.86
C LYS A 77 29.80 34.42 26.79
N PRO A 78 29.99 34.29 28.11
CA PRO A 78 28.85 34.24 29.03
C PRO A 78 28.13 35.59 29.02
N PRO A 79 26.82 35.66 28.69
CA PRO A 79 26.05 36.87 28.86
C PRO A 79 25.81 37.08 30.36
N SER A 80 26.67 37.87 31.01
CA SER A 80 26.56 38.14 32.44
C SER A 80 25.29 38.95 32.75
N PRO A 81 24.29 38.39 33.47
CA PRO A 81 23.00 39.05 33.67
C PRO A 81 23.11 40.08 34.79
N LYS A 82 23.33 41.36 34.44
CA LYS A 82 23.34 42.45 35.42
C LYS A 82 21.90 42.86 35.75
N PRO A 83 21.38 42.69 36.98
CA PRO A 83 19.95 42.84 37.24
C PRO A 83 19.46 44.30 37.14
N PRO A 84 18.40 44.59 36.37
CA PRO A 84 17.69 45.86 36.48
C PRO A 84 17.00 45.94 37.84
N LYS A 85 17.31 46.97 38.65
CA LYS A 85 16.60 47.21 39.91
C LYS A 85 15.15 47.61 39.63
N PRO A 86 14.15 47.03 40.32
CA PRO A 86 12.75 47.41 40.12
C PRO A 86 12.44 48.79 40.71
N LYS A 87 11.63 49.57 39.99
CA LYS A 87 10.82 50.67 40.54
C LYS A 87 9.38 50.47 40.05
N PRO A 88 8.37 50.49 40.93
CA PRO A 88 7.00 50.13 40.55
C PRO A 88 6.21 51.33 39.98
N PRO A 89 5.57 51.19 38.81
CA PRO A 89 4.40 51.97 38.46
C PRO A 89 3.17 51.36 39.13
N SER A 90 2.36 52.18 39.80
CA SER A 90 1.04 51.76 40.31
C SER A 90 -0.07 52.09 39.31
N PRO A 91 -0.83 51.09 38.86
CA PRO A 91 -2.25 51.27 38.53
C PRO A 91 -3.13 50.51 39.53
N LYS A 92 -4.22 51.14 40.00
CA LYS A 92 -5.23 50.48 40.85
C LYS A 92 -6.03 49.45 40.03
N PRO A 93 -6.13 48.17 40.47
CA PRO A 93 -7.22 47.31 40.06
C PRO A 93 -8.53 47.78 40.71
N PRO A 94 -9.68 47.75 40.02
CA PRO A 94 -10.99 48.01 40.62
C PRO A 94 -11.39 46.87 41.58
N LYS A 95 -12.21 47.16 42.61
CA LYS A 95 -12.71 46.16 43.57
C LYS A 95 -13.90 45.35 43.02
N PRO A 96 -13.82 44.01 42.97
CA PRO A 96 -14.99 43.15 43.10
C PRO A 96 -15.29 42.90 44.60
N LYS A 97 -16.56 42.73 44.97
CA LYS A 97 -16.92 42.29 46.33
C LYS A 97 -16.69 40.77 46.47
N PRO A 98 -16.09 40.28 47.56
CA PRO A 98 -16.09 38.84 47.85
C PRO A 98 -17.49 38.37 48.28
N PRO A 99 -17.99 37.22 47.79
CA PRO A 99 -19.10 36.52 48.41
C PRO A 99 -18.73 36.06 49.83
N SER A 100 -19.66 36.15 50.78
CA SER A 100 -19.41 35.74 52.17
C SER A 100 -19.50 34.21 52.31
N PRO A 101 -18.46 33.53 52.84
CA PRO A 101 -18.52 32.10 53.11
C PRO A 101 -19.35 31.85 54.39
N GLN A 102 -20.60 31.40 54.23
CA GLN A 102 -21.47 31.06 55.35
C GLN A 102 -21.12 29.66 55.92
N PRO A 103 -20.74 29.53 57.21
CA PRO A 103 -20.49 28.22 57.81
C PRO A 103 -21.78 27.38 57.91
N PRO A 104 -21.71 26.05 57.70
CA PRO A 104 -22.84 25.16 57.97
C PRO A 104 -23.13 25.14 59.48
N LYS A 105 -24.40 25.32 59.86
CA LYS A 105 -24.83 25.32 61.26
C LYS A 105 -24.85 23.89 61.84
N PRO A 106 -24.39 23.68 63.09
CA PRO A 106 -24.63 22.42 63.80
C PRO A 106 -26.14 22.19 64.02
N PRO A 107 -26.63 20.94 63.99
CA PRO A 107 -28.02 20.63 64.32
C PRO A 107 -28.27 20.69 65.82
N SER A 108 -29.29 21.43 66.25
CA SER A 108 -29.76 21.42 67.64
C SER A 108 -30.63 20.18 67.93
N PRO A 109 -30.56 19.58 69.12
CA PRO A 109 -31.35 18.41 69.48
C PRO A 109 -32.84 18.75 69.66
N LYS A 110 -33.72 17.77 69.41
CA LYS A 110 -35.16 17.88 69.66
C LYS A 110 -35.61 16.82 70.69
N PRO A 111 -36.47 17.13 71.68
CA PRO A 111 -36.73 16.21 72.78
C PRO A 111 -37.51 14.94 72.38
N PRO A 112 -37.36 13.84 73.14
CA PRO A 112 -38.16 12.63 72.93
C PRO A 112 -39.62 12.85 73.34
N LYS A 113 -40.55 12.13 72.71
CA LYS A 113 -41.95 12.03 73.15
C LYS A 113 -42.43 10.58 73.07
N PRO A 114 -42.84 9.94 74.18
CA PRO A 114 -43.16 8.51 74.19
C PRO A 114 -44.63 8.20 73.93
N SER A 115 -44.90 7.11 73.21
CA SER A 115 -46.21 6.43 73.21
C SER A 115 -46.11 5.02 72.60
N SER A 116 -46.18 4.01 73.47
CA SER A 116 -46.72 2.63 73.38
C SER A 116 -46.83 1.87 72.02
N PRO A 117 -46.61 0.54 72.02
CA PRO A 117 -46.63 -0.30 70.82
C PRO A 117 -48.04 -0.56 70.27
N LYS A 118 -48.13 -0.84 68.95
CA LYS A 118 -49.33 -1.34 68.26
C LYS A 118 -49.05 -2.75 67.69
N PRO A 119 -50.01 -3.70 67.70
CA PRO A 119 -49.74 -5.10 67.37
C PRO A 119 -49.23 -5.32 65.93
N PRO A 120 -48.43 -6.38 65.67
CA PRO A 120 -47.96 -6.72 64.34
C PRO A 120 -49.13 -7.12 63.43
N LYS A 121 -49.16 -6.54 62.22
CA LYS A 121 -50.14 -6.89 61.18
C LYS A 121 -49.63 -8.11 60.40
N PRO A 122 -50.48 -9.09 60.01
CA PRO A 122 -50.02 -10.28 59.29
C PRO A 122 -49.29 -9.94 57.98
N PRO A 123 -48.23 -10.68 57.61
CA PRO A 123 -47.51 -10.45 56.37
C PRO A 123 -48.37 -10.86 55.15
N SER A 124 -48.71 -9.88 54.31
CA SER A 124 -49.33 -10.16 53.01
C SER A 124 -48.36 -10.93 52.10
N PRO A 125 -48.84 -11.88 51.27
CA PRO A 125 -47.98 -12.68 50.40
C PRO A 125 -47.24 -11.80 49.39
N LYS A 126 -45.95 -12.08 49.20
CA LYS A 126 -45.06 -11.34 48.31
C LYS A 126 -45.32 -11.79 46.86
N PRO A 127 -45.54 -10.88 45.88
CA PRO A 127 -45.75 -11.26 44.49
C PRO A 127 -44.58 -12.10 43.94
N PRO A 128 -44.84 -13.07 43.04
CA PRO A 128 -43.77 -13.83 42.39
C PRO A 128 -42.76 -12.90 41.71
N LYS A 129 -41.47 -13.15 41.94
CA LYS A 129 -40.39 -12.39 41.29
C LYS A 129 -40.38 -12.77 39.79
N PRO A 130 -40.39 -11.80 38.86
CA PRO A 130 -40.29 -12.12 37.42
C PRO A 130 -39.06 -12.98 37.12
N PRO A 131 -39.13 -13.92 36.15
CA PRO A 131 -37.96 -14.67 35.72
C PRO A 131 -36.85 -13.72 35.29
N SER A 132 -35.62 -13.95 35.78
CA SER A 132 -34.46 -13.19 35.30
C SER A 132 -34.31 -13.40 33.79
N PRO A 133 -34.00 -12.35 33.00
CA PRO A 133 -33.73 -12.51 31.58
C PRO A 133 -32.58 -13.51 31.39
N ARG A 134 -32.75 -14.41 30.42
CA ARG A 134 -31.73 -15.41 30.07
C ARG A 134 -30.44 -14.68 29.69
N PRO A 135 -29.25 -15.14 30.14
CA PRO A 135 -28.00 -14.57 29.66
C PRO A 135 -27.96 -14.55 28.12
N PRO A 136 -27.46 -13.47 27.49
CA PRO A 136 -27.28 -13.46 26.05
C PRO A 136 -26.37 -14.63 25.67
N SER A 137 -26.71 -15.32 24.58
CA SER A 137 -25.86 -16.38 24.04
C SER A 137 -24.45 -15.83 23.79
N PRO A 138 -23.38 -16.63 24.02
CA PRO A 138 -22.03 -16.20 23.63
C PRO A 138 -22.03 -15.87 22.13
N PRO A 139 -21.22 -14.88 21.70
CA PRO A 139 -21.10 -14.56 20.29
C PRO A 139 -20.66 -15.79 19.49
N PRO A 140 -21.10 -15.95 18.24
CA PRO A 140 -20.67 -17.06 17.41
C PRO A 140 -19.14 -17.08 17.31
N SER A 141 -18.57 -18.27 17.39
CA SER A 141 -17.11 -18.46 17.25
C SER A 141 -16.62 -17.81 15.96
N PRO A 142 -15.43 -17.15 15.96
CA PRO A 142 -14.86 -16.64 14.73
C PRO A 142 -14.69 -17.77 13.70
N PRO A 143 -14.78 -17.48 12.40
CA PRO A 143 -14.58 -18.48 11.37
C PRO A 143 -13.20 -19.14 11.52
N PRO A 144 -13.06 -20.44 11.18
CA PRO A 144 -11.79 -21.14 11.31
C PRO A 144 -10.71 -20.44 10.46
N SER A 145 -9.57 -20.13 11.09
CA SER A 145 -8.44 -19.51 10.42
C SER A 145 -7.99 -20.32 9.20
N PRO A 146 -7.56 -19.67 8.11
CA PRO A 146 -7.02 -20.39 6.96
C PRO A 146 -5.78 -21.22 7.37
N PRO A 147 -5.55 -22.38 6.75
CA PRO A 147 -4.41 -23.24 7.09
C PRO A 147 -3.08 -22.54 6.77
N PRO A 148 -2.05 -22.65 7.62
CA PRO A 148 -0.77 -21.98 7.40
C PRO A 148 -0.06 -22.45 6.12
N THR A 149 0.31 -21.52 5.24
CA THR A 149 0.96 -21.86 3.96
C THR A 149 2.43 -22.20 4.16
N PRO A 150 2.96 -23.33 3.63
CA PRO A 150 4.39 -23.63 3.69
C PRO A 150 5.20 -22.67 2.82
N VAL A 151 6.36 -22.25 3.31
CA VAL A 151 7.24 -21.27 2.63
C VAL A 151 8.71 -21.73 2.64
N ALA A 152 9.56 -21.11 1.81
CA ALA A 152 11.01 -21.30 1.87
C ALA A 152 11.66 -20.32 2.87
N CYS A 153 12.89 -20.60 3.33
CA CYS A 153 13.58 -19.72 4.28
C CYS A 153 13.81 -18.30 3.74
N ASN A 154 13.95 -18.13 2.42
CA ASN A 154 14.13 -16.85 1.76
C ASN A 154 12.81 -16.14 1.39
N ALA A 155 11.65 -16.66 1.80
CA ALA A 155 10.35 -16.06 1.48
C ALA A 155 10.17 -14.71 2.20
N ALA A 156 9.85 -13.66 1.44
CA ALA A 156 9.69 -12.30 1.94
C ALA A 156 8.25 -12.00 2.38
N GLY A 157 8.07 -11.11 3.36
CA GLY A 157 6.76 -10.76 3.92
C GLY A 157 5.74 -10.27 2.88
N TRP A 158 6.19 -9.43 1.95
CA TRP A 158 5.38 -8.78 0.91
C TRP A 158 4.68 -9.75 -0.06
N ASP A 159 5.16 -11.00 -0.17
CA ASP A 159 4.54 -12.02 -1.01
C ASP A 159 3.21 -12.50 -0.41
N TYR A 160 3.05 -12.37 0.91
CA TYR A 160 1.95 -12.95 1.70
C TYR A 160 1.05 -11.89 2.37
N VAL A 161 1.59 -10.71 2.71
CA VAL A 161 0.85 -9.58 3.30
C VAL A 161 1.18 -8.27 2.57
N GLY A 162 0.28 -7.29 2.61
CA GLY A 162 0.41 -6.05 1.82
C GLY A 162 -0.91 -5.31 1.67
N TYR A 163 -0.95 -4.27 0.82
CA TYR A 163 -2.16 -3.49 0.54
C TYR A 163 -3.26 -4.32 -0.15
N ASP A 164 -2.94 -5.00 -1.25
CA ASP A 164 -3.84 -5.88 -2.02
C ASP A 164 -3.84 -7.34 -1.52
N LYS A 165 -3.43 -7.55 -0.26
CA LYS A 165 -3.16 -8.85 0.38
C LYS A 165 -3.78 -8.86 1.79
N PRO A 166 -3.90 -10.02 2.48
CA PRO A 166 -4.37 -10.02 3.86
C PRO A 166 -3.42 -9.23 4.76
N LEU A 167 -3.98 -8.39 5.65
CA LEU A 167 -3.21 -7.60 6.63
C LEU A 167 -2.48 -8.46 7.69
N SER A 168 -2.81 -9.75 7.78
CA SER A 168 -2.11 -10.72 8.62
C SER A 168 -2.36 -12.13 8.13
N THR A 169 -1.34 -13.00 8.23
CA THR A 169 -1.45 -14.41 7.82
C THR A 169 -0.50 -15.30 8.62
N SER A 170 -0.66 -16.62 8.48
CA SER A 170 0.19 -17.64 9.10
C SER A 170 0.96 -18.42 8.03
N VAL A 171 2.25 -18.61 8.24
CA VAL A 171 3.12 -19.41 7.37
C VAL A 171 3.79 -20.54 8.14
N THR A 172 4.18 -21.61 7.45
CA THR A 172 4.98 -22.71 8.00
C THR A 172 6.41 -22.63 7.47
N CYS A 173 7.36 -22.31 8.34
CA CYS A 173 8.79 -22.26 8.05
C CYS A 173 9.46 -23.63 8.23
N PRO A 174 10.40 -24.03 7.35
CA PRO A 174 11.21 -25.23 7.52
C PRO A 174 12.33 -25.00 8.55
N SER A 175 13.04 -26.08 8.88
CA SER A 175 14.24 -26.05 9.73
C SER A 175 15.49 -25.62 8.96
N GLY A 176 16.49 -25.05 9.65
CA GLY A 176 17.79 -24.69 9.08
C GLY A 176 17.90 -23.24 8.58
N CYS A 177 16.84 -22.44 8.71
CA CYS A 177 16.79 -21.09 8.14
C CYS A 177 17.81 -20.10 8.73
N THR A 178 18.46 -20.39 9.87
CA THR A 178 19.56 -19.54 10.38
C THR A 178 20.78 -19.51 9.44
N ALA A 179 21.04 -20.60 8.72
CA ALA A 179 22.19 -20.72 7.82
C ALA A 179 21.90 -20.33 6.36
N GLU A 180 20.63 -20.18 5.98
CA GLU A 180 20.23 -19.89 4.59
C GLU A 180 20.28 -18.39 4.24
N SER A 181 20.41 -18.11 2.94
CA SER A 181 20.37 -16.74 2.39
C SER A 181 18.98 -16.14 2.46
N GLY A 182 18.87 -14.98 3.12
CA GLY A 182 17.65 -14.17 3.16
C GLY A 182 17.87 -12.99 4.09
N ASP A 183 17.89 -11.78 3.55
CA ASP A 183 18.18 -10.59 4.33
C ASP A 183 17.04 -10.27 5.33
N VAL A 184 17.42 -9.62 6.43
CA VAL A 184 16.52 -9.18 7.49
C VAL A 184 16.91 -7.76 7.87
N TYR A 185 15.97 -6.84 7.78
CA TYR A 185 16.15 -5.45 8.17
C TYR A 185 15.21 -5.13 9.33
N GLY A 186 15.71 -4.47 10.38
CA GLY A 186 14.94 -4.10 11.55
C GLY A 186 14.97 -5.10 12.71
N THR A 187 14.25 -4.72 13.77
CA THR A 187 14.21 -5.42 15.07
C THR A 187 12.82 -5.18 15.67
N THR A 188 12.14 -6.25 16.08
CA THR A 188 10.70 -6.27 16.47
C THR A 188 9.77 -5.98 15.30
N THR A 189 9.99 -4.85 14.60
CA THR A 189 9.41 -4.48 13.32
C THR A 189 10.45 -4.72 12.22
N TYR A 190 10.06 -5.44 11.17
CA TYR A 190 10.92 -5.82 10.05
C TYR A 190 10.40 -5.23 8.74
N THR A 191 11.26 -4.99 7.74
CA THR A 191 10.82 -4.51 6.42
C THR A 191 10.00 -5.59 5.69
N ALA A 192 9.10 -5.19 4.79
CA ALA A 192 8.22 -6.12 4.07
C ALA A 192 8.99 -7.10 3.15
N ASP A 193 10.17 -6.73 2.66
CA ASP A 193 11.06 -7.57 1.87
C ASP A 193 11.93 -8.54 2.71
N SER A 194 11.96 -8.39 4.03
CA SER A 194 12.72 -9.27 4.92
C SER A 194 12.22 -10.72 4.89
N SER A 195 13.15 -11.68 5.00
CA SER A 195 12.83 -13.12 5.19
C SER A 195 11.94 -13.33 6.40
N ILE A 196 10.74 -13.88 6.20
CA ILE A 196 9.77 -14.13 7.28
C ILE A 196 10.36 -15.11 8.31
N CYS A 197 11.00 -16.18 7.83
CA CYS A 197 11.51 -17.24 8.71
C CYS A 197 12.74 -16.80 9.52
N ARG A 198 13.69 -16.08 8.90
CA ARG A 198 14.83 -15.51 9.64
C ARG A 198 14.41 -14.38 10.57
N ALA A 199 13.46 -13.53 10.17
CA ALA A 199 12.90 -12.50 11.05
C ALA A 199 12.12 -13.13 12.23
N ALA A 200 11.43 -14.25 12.03
CA ALA A 200 10.72 -14.96 13.11
C ALA A 200 11.69 -15.59 14.13
N ILE A 201 12.82 -16.13 13.67
CA ILE A 201 13.88 -16.62 14.55
C ILE A 201 14.55 -15.45 15.28
N HIS A 202 14.93 -14.38 14.56
CA HIS A 202 15.46 -13.14 15.14
C HIS A 202 14.53 -12.58 16.24
N ALA A 203 13.22 -12.55 15.99
CA ALA A 203 12.19 -12.11 16.95
C ALA A 203 11.90 -13.09 18.12
N GLY A 204 12.60 -14.23 18.20
CA GLY A 204 12.39 -15.25 19.23
C GLY A 204 11.01 -15.92 19.16
N LYS A 205 10.41 -15.99 17.96
CA LYS A 205 9.08 -16.58 17.72
C LYS A 205 9.15 -18.00 17.18
N LEU A 206 10.23 -18.31 16.46
CA LEU A 206 10.63 -19.66 16.05
C LEU A 206 12.05 -19.93 16.54
N THR A 207 12.44 -21.20 16.52
CA THR A 207 13.86 -21.61 16.58
C THR A 207 14.27 -22.13 15.20
N ASP A 208 15.55 -22.51 15.03
CA ASP A 208 16.04 -23.12 13.79
C ASP A 208 15.36 -24.48 13.45
N ALA A 209 14.53 -25.03 14.34
CA ALA A 209 13.66 -26.17 14.02
C ALA A 209 12.49 -25.81 13.08
N GLY A 210 12.26 -24.52 12.79
CA GLY A 210 11.12 -24.05 12.00
C GLY A 210 9.81 -24.07 12.78
N GLY A 211 8.68 -24.13 12.06
CA GLY A 211 7.33 -24.17 12.64
C GLY A 211 6.38 -23.13 12.06
N VAL A 212 5.18 -23.06 12.63
CA VAL A 212 4.13 -22.10 12.21
C VAL A 212 4.33 -20.76 12.90
N VAL A 213 4.31 -19.66 12.15
CA VAL A 213 4.36 -18.29 12.67
C VAL A 213 3.29 -17.40 12.02
N THR A 214 2.67 -16.53 12.83
CA THR A 214 1.71 -15.51 12.38
C THR A 214 2.37 -14.14 12.40
N PHE A 215 2.11 -13.31 11.38
CA PHE A 215 2.64 -11.95 11.28
C PHE A 215 1.58 -10.99 10.72
N HIS A 216 1.76 -9.71 11.03
CA HIS A 216 0.84 -8.62 10.71
C HIS A 216 1.58 -7.51 9.95
N TYR A 217 0.98 -7.01 8.88
CA TYR A 217 1.50 -5.93 8.04
C TYR A 217 1.35 -4.56 8.72
N LEU A 218 2.32 -3.67 8.48
CA LEU A 218 2.33 -2.28 8.88
C LEU A 218 2.74 -1.43 7.67
N LEU A 219 1.82 -0.58 7.22
CA LEU A 219 2.02 0.34 6.09
C LEU A 219 2.94 1.51 6.49
N ILE A 220 4.00 1.77 5.72
CA ILE A 220 4.88 2.95 5.81
C ILE A 220 5.46 3.18 7.24
N TYR A 221 6.33 2.28 7.70
CA TYR A 221 7.10 2.43 8.93
C TYR A 221 8.34 3.33 8.69
N PRO A 222 8.75 4.21 9.64
CA PRO A 222 9.64 5.33 9.31
C PRO A 222 11.14 5.01 9.24
N THR A 223 11.65 4.13 10.12
CA THR A 223 13.05 3.69 10.18
C THR A 223 13.14 2.33 10.87
N PHE A 224 14.18 1.55 10.56
CA PHE A 224 14.40 0.20 11.04
C PHE A 224 15.81 0.09 11.64
N VAL A 225 15.93 -0.51 12.82
CA VAL A 225 17.20 -0.67 13.54
C VAL A 225 17.63 -2.13 13.50
N GLY A 226 18.81 -2.40 12.95
CA GLY A 226 19.41 -3.74 12.96
C GLY A 226 19.94 -4.14 14.33
N SER A 227 19.93 -5.43 14.64
CA SER A 227 20.62 -6.00 15.82
C SER A 227 21.00 -7.45 15.56
N GLU A 228 21.59 -8.14 16.55
CA GLU A 228 21.85 -9.58 16.47
C GLU A 228 21.09 -10.29 17.58
N GLN A 229 20.16 -11.18 17.20
CA GLN A 229 19.26 -11.87 18.12
C GLN A 229 19.04 -13.32 17.68
N ASN A 230 19.05 -14.24 18.65
CA ASN A 230 18.73 -15.66 18.44
C ASN A 230 19.56 -16.36 17.33
N GLY A 231 20.80 -15.92 17.11
CA GLY A 231 21.70 -16.46 16.07
C GLY A 231 21.49 -15.87 14.66
N VAL A 232 20.62 -14.88 14.51
CA VAL A 232 20.40 -14.13 13.26
C VAL A 232 20.88 -12.69 13.44
N SER A 233 21.59 -12.16 12.46
CA SER A 233 21.92 -10.73 12.35
C SER A 233 20.92 -10.02 11.44
N SER A 234 20.49 -8.82 11.81
CA SER A 234 19.66 -7.93 10.99
C SER A 234 20.31 -6.56 10.76
N MET A 235 19.93 -5.90 9.67
CA MET A 235 20.47 -4.62 9.23
C MET A 235 19.54 -3.44 9.57
N SER A 236 20.10 -2.24 9.65
CA SER A 236 19.29 -1.01 9.73
C SER A 236 18.83 -0.56 8.34
N TYR A 237 17.68 0.11 8.27
CA TYR A 237 17.17 0.76 7.06
C TYR A 237 16.56 2.12 7.45
N GLU A 238 17.05 3.21 6.86
CA GLU A 238 16.75 4.58 7.35
C GLU A 238 15.66 5.32 6.54
N GLU A 239 15.06 4.65 5.56
CA GLU A 239 13.95 5.20 4.77
C GLU A 239 12.59 4.63 5.18
N LYS A 240 11.53 5.33 4.77
CA LYS A 240 10.16 4.85 4.91
C LYS A 240 9.93 3.62 4.05
N TYR A 241 9.58 2.50 4.66
CA TYR A 241 9.27 1.26 3.96
C TYR A 241 8.08 0.56 4.60
N ASP A 242 7.44 -0.32 3.86
CA ASP A 242 6.43 -1.21 4.43
C ASP A 242 7.06 -2.24 5.36
N ALA A 243 6.28 -2.77 6.29
CA ALA A 243 6.81 -3.56 7.39
C ALA A 243 5.89 -4.70 7.82
N PHE A 244 6.41 -5.59 8.66
CA PHE A 244 5.63 -6.55 9.43
C PHE A 244 6.13 -6.73 10.87
N VAL A 245 5.23 -7.23 11.73
CA VAL A 245 5.46 -7.56 13.14
C VAL A 245 4.85 -8.92 13.48
N PHE A 246 5.52 -9.69 14.35
CA PHE A 246 5.04 -11.01 14.83
C PHE A 246 4.20 -10.96 16.10
N THR A 247 4.06 -9.78 16.68
CA THR A 247 3.01 -9.47 17.67
C THR A 247 2.02 -8.55 16.99
N PRO A 248 0.70 -8.74 17.13
CA PRO A 248 -0.25 -7.75 16.65
C PRO A 248 0.11 -6.39 17.29
N PRO A 249 0.02 -5.27 16.53
CA PRO A 249 0.22 -3.96 17.12
C PRO A 249 -0.73 -3.80 18.31
N PRO A 250 -0.32 -3.12 19.40
CA PRO A 250 -1.19 -2.92 20.56
C PRO A 250 -2.55 -2.38 20.10
N PRO A 251 -3.68 -2.91 20.63
CA PRO A 251 -4.99 -2.39 20.26
C PRO A 251 -4.99 -0.89 20.51
N ALA A 252 -5.37 -0.13 19.48
CA ALA A 252 -5.28 1.33 19.51
C ALA A 252 -5.88 1.84 20.82
N PRO A 253 -5.18 2.74 21.55
CA PRO A 253 -5.61 3.16 22.88
C PRO A 253 -7.07 3.64 22.77
N PRO A 254 -7.95 3.20 23.70
CA PRO A 254 -9.39 3.38 23.56
C PRO A 254 -9.66 4.86 23.27
N SER A 255 -10.33 5.11 22.14
CA SER A 255 -10.51 6.47 21.61
C SER A 255 -10.94 7.39 22.74
N PRO A 256 -10.26 8.55 22.94
CA PRO A 256 -10.51 9.41 24.09
C PRO A 256 -12.01 9.67 24.18
N PRO A 257 -12.61 9.49 25.37
CA PRO A 257 -14.05 9.29 25.53
C PRO A 257 -14.79 10.37 24.76
N THR A 258 -15.64 9.94 23.81
CA THR A 258 -16.26 10.83 22.84
C THR A 258 -16.85 12.03 23.58
N PRO A 259 -16.42 13.27 23.27
CA PRO A 259 -16.94 14.43 23.97
C PRO A 259 -18.47 14.41 23.83
N PRO A 260 -19.21 14.75 24.91
CA PRO A 260 -20.66 14.54 24.98
C PRO A 260 -21.29 15.13 23.72
N SER A 261 -22.03 14.27 22.99
CA SER A 261 -22.42 14.55 21.61
C SER A 261 -22.90 15.98 21.46
N PRO A 262 -22.33 16.78 20.52
CA PRO A 262 -22.83 18.12 20.29
C PRO A 262 -24.34 18.06 20.02
N PRO A 263 -25.11 19.09 20.42
CA PRO A 263 -26.55 19.12 20.20
C PRO A 263 -26.84 18.77 18.73
N PRO A 264 -27.86 17.93 18.47
CA PRO A 264 -28.01 17.21 17.21
C PRO A 264 -27.80 18.16 16.04
N VAL A 265 -26.73 17.91 15.29
CA VAL A 265 -26.30 18.80 14.21
C VAL A 265 -27.50 18.99 13.28
N PRO A 266 -27.92 20.24 12.98
CA PRO A 266 -29.02 20.46 12.05
C PRO A 266 -28.72 19.70 10.77
N PRO A 267 -29.73 19.08 10.13
CA PRO A 267 -29.52 18.10 9.07
C PRO A 267 -28.55 18.68 8.05
N SER A 268 -27.44 17.97 7.84
CA SER A 268 -26.28 18.46 7.08
C SER A 268 -26.78 19.14 5.81
N PRO A 269 -26.35 20.39 5.52
CA PRO A 269 -26.74 21.04 4.28
C PRO A 269 -26.42 20.08 3.12
N PRO A 270 -27.32 19.95 2.13
CA PRO A 270 -27.14 18.99 1.05
C PRO A 270 -25.74 19.15 0.47
N PRO A 271 -25.04 18.04 0.15
CA PRO A 271 -23.62 18.07 -0.20
C PRO A 271 -23.39 19.16 -1.24
N ALA A 272 -22.49 20.10 -0.92
CA ALA A 272 -22.33 21.34 -1.67
C ALA A 272 -22.23 21.02 -3.17
N PRO A 273 -22.96 21.73 -4.04
CA PRO A 273 -23.02 21.41 -5.46
C PRO A 273 -21.60 21.30 -6.00
N PRO A 274 -21.30 20.26 -6.82
CA PRO A 274 -19.94 19.92 -7.20
C PRO A 274 -19.24 21.16 -7.75
N THR A 275 -18.09 21.51 -7.15
CA THR A 275 -17.42 22.77 -7.48
C THR A 275 -17.13 22.82 -8.98
N PRO A 276 -17.54 23.90 -9.67
CA PRO A 276 -17.43 23.96 -11.12
C PRO A 276 -15.94 23.80 -11.52
N PRO A 277 -15.64 22.99 -12.56
CA PRO A 277 -14.27 22.77 -12.97
C PRO A 277 -13.62 24.10 -13.36
N THR A 278 -12.34 24.23 -13.02
CA THR A 278 -11.49 25.28 -13.60
C THR A 278 -10.92 24.77 -14.92
N CYS A 279 -10.33 25.66 -15.74
CA CYS A 279 -9.51 25.23 -16.88
C CYS A 279 -8.34 24.29 -16.47
N SER A 280 -8.01 24.23 -15.17
CA SER A 280 -6.97 23.38 -14.60
C SER A 280 -7.49 22.13 -13.88
N SER A 281 -8.80 21.87 -13.86
CA SER A 281 -9.37 20.69 -13.20
C SER A 281 -9.09 19.41 -13.99
N ALA A 282 -8.49 18.42 -13.33
CA ALA A 282 -8.26 17.07 -13.86
C ALA A 282 -9.54 16.23 -13.81
N ALA A 283 -9.80 15.42 -14.85
CA ALA A 283 -11.01 14.61 -14.94
C ALA A 283 -11.14 13.56 -13.81
N THR A 284 -10.01 13.10 -13.25
CA THR A 284 -9.97 12.24 -12.04
C THR A 284 -10.81 12.75 -10.88
N ASN A 285 -10.98 14.07 -10.74
CA ASN A 285 -11.70 14.69 -9.63
C ASN A 285 -13.23 14.55 -9.76
N TYR A 286 -13.73 14.05 -10.90
CA TYR A 286 -15.15 13.95 -11.26
C TYR A 286 -15.55 12.52 -11.68
N VAL A 287 -14.67 11.54 -11.44
CA VAL A 287 -14.95 10.09 -11.60
C VAL A 287 -15.85 9.64 -10.45
N SER A 288 -17.04 9.13 -10.76
CA SER A 288 -17.91 8.49 -9.77
C SER A 288 -17.74 6.97 -9.79
N ALA A 289 -17.65 6.35 -8.62
CA ALA A 289 -17.62 4.89 -8.47
C ALA A 289 -18.95 4.21 -8.87
N THR A 290 -20.05 4.96 -8.96
CA THR A 290 -21.38 4.45 -9.31
C THR A 290 -21.86 4.88 -10.69
N ASN A 291 -21.19 5.82 -11.36
CA ASN A 291 -21.61 6.33 -12.67
C ASN A 291 -20.39 6.68 -13.54
N ASN A 292 -20.25 6.00 -14.67
CA ASN A 292 -19.15 6.25 -15.63
C ASN A 292 -19.42 7.45 -16.57
N VAL A 293 -20.42 8.27 -16.27
CA VAL A 293 -20.78 9.46 -17.05
C VAL A 293 -21.01 10.63 -16.10
N THR A 294 -20.35 11.76 -16.36
CA THR A 294 -20.52 13.00 -15.57
C THR A 294 -20.71 14.18 -16.52
N VAL A 295 -21.73 15.01 -16.29
CA VAL A 295 -21.88 16.30 -16.99
C VAL A 295 -21.19 17.37 -16.16
N VAL A 296 -20.37 18.20 -16.80
CA VAL A 296 -19.63 19.28 -16.14
C VAL A 296 -19.73 20.58 -16.93
N THR A 297 -19.97 21.70 -16.24
CA THR A 297 -20.03 23.05 -16.83
C THR A 297 -18.63 23.66 -16.86
N CYS A 298 -18.02 23.73 -18.04
CA CYS A 298 -16.68 24.28 -18.22
C CYS A 298 -16.69 25.81 -18.41
N PRO A 299 -15.74 26.55 -17.80
CA PRO A 299 -15.60 27.99 -17.95
C PRO A 299 -14.96 28.36 -19.29
N SER A 300 -15.07 29.64 -19.66
CA SER A 300 -14.39 30.24 -20.80
C SER A 300 -12.90 30.50 -20.57
N GLY A 301 -12.12 30.71 -21.64
CA GLY A 301 -10.71 31.11 -21.59
C GLY A 301 -9.70 29.98 -21.42
N CYS A 302 -10.11 28.72 -21.64
CA CYS A 302 -9.26 27.54 -21.40
C CYS A 302 -8.25 27.22 -22.51
N THR A 303 -8.26 27.92 -23.65
CA THR A 303 -7.24 27.83 -24.71
C THR A 303 -5.89 28.44 -24.35
N GLY A 304 -5.79 29.20 -23.26
CA GLY A 304 -4.55 29.87 -22.85
C GLY A 304 -3.32 28.96 -22.79
N THR A 305 -2.20 29.42 -23.39
CA THR A 305 -0.94 28.67 -23.51
C THR A 305 -0.11 28.65 -22.22
N GLY A 306 -0.39 29.53 -21.26
CA GLY A 306 0.40 29.72 -20.03
C GLY A 306 0.01 28.84 -18.83
N LEU A 307 -1.00 27.98 -18.94
CA LEU A 307 -1.51 27.18 -17.83
C LEU A 307 -1.24 25.68 -18.02
N GLN A 308 -0.46 25.09 -17.11
CA GLN A 308 -0.62 23.68 -16.75
C GLN A 308 -2.01 23.50 -16.08
N PRO A 309 -2.69 22.37 -16.26
CA PRO A 309 -2.19 21.05 -16.67
C PRO A 309 -2.25 20.80 -18.17
N TYR A 310 -1.49 19.79 -18.57
CA TYR A 310 -1.48 19.24 -19.92
C TYR A 310 -2.80 18.54 -20.27
N VAL A 311 -3.00 18.33 -21.57
CA VAL A 311 -3.96 17.36 -22.13
C VAL A 311 -3.13 16.21 -22.69
N TRP A 312 -3.48 14.97 -22.37
CA TRP A 312 -2.78 13.78 -22.86
C TRP A 312 -3.72 12.89 -23.67
N GLY A 313 -3.34 12.58 -24.91
CA GLY A 313 -4.15 11.83 -25.87
C GLY A 313 -4.91 12.70 -26.88
N ILE A 314 -5.53 12.03 -27.85
CA ILE A 314 -6.30 12.62 -28.95
C ILE A 314 -7.65 11.90 -29.08
N GLY A 315 -8.76 12.61 -28.91
CA GLY A 315 -10.13 12.04 -28.91
C GLY A 315 -10.46 11.25 -27.63
N LEU A 316 -9.63 10.24 -27.30
CA LEU A 316 -9.58 9.59 -25.99
C LEU A 316 -8.42 10.22 -25.19
N TYR A 317 -8.70 10.58 -23.93
CA TYR A 317 -7.80 11.33 -23.07
C TYR A 317 -7.52 10.58 -21.76
N TYR A 318 -6.31 10.74 -21.20
CA TYR A 318 -5.98 10.18 -19.89
C TYR A 318 -6.60 11.02 -18.76
N ALA A 319 -7.19 10.42 -17.71
CA ALA A 319 -8.01 11.15 -16.74
C ALA A 319 -7.30 12.23 -15.91
N ARG A 320 -5.96 12.27 -15.87
CA ARG A 320 -5.22 13.39 -15.27
C ARG A 320 -5.23 14.66 -16.15
N SER A 321 -5.69 14.58 -17.39
CA SER A 321 -5.81 15.71 -18.32
C SER A 321 -6.80 16.76 -17.81
N ALA A 322 -6.51 18.03 -18.12
CA ALA A 322 -7.42 19.15 -17.91
C ALA A 322 -8.70 19.01 -18.75
N MET A 323 -9.83 18.62 -18.15
CA MET A 323 -10.98 18.11 -18.93
C MET A 323 -11.62 19.18 -19.83
N CYS A 324 -11.70 20.43 -19.38
CA CYS A 324 -12.25 21.52 -20.17
C CYS A 324 -11.34 21.88 -21.36
N ARG A 325 -10.01 21.74 -21.20
CA ARG A 325 -9.05 21.90 -22.30
C ARG A 325 -9.14 20.74 -23.28
N ALA A 326 -9.32 19.51 -22.78
CA ALA A 326 -9.55 18.33 -23.61
C ALA A 326 -10.88 18.42 -24.40
N ALA A 327 -11.93 19.03 -23.83
CA ALA A 327 -13.21 19.23 -24.52
C ALA A 327 -13.09 20.21 -25.69
N ILE A 328 -12.29 21.28 -25.52
CA ILE A 328 -11.93 22.19 -26.61
C ILE A 328 -11.05 21.47 -27.64
N HIS A 329 -10.01 20.75 -27.20
CA HIS A 329 -9.15 19.94 -28.06
C HIS A 329 -9.93 18.93 -28.92
N ALA A 330 -11.00 18.34 -28.37
CA ALA A 330 -11.91 17.43 -29.06
C ALA A 330 -12.88 18.12 -30.03
N GLY A 331 -12.92 19.45 -30.08
CA GLY A 331 -13.90 20.23 -30.86
C GLY A 331 -15.32 20.21 -30.30
N ILE A 332 -15.50 19.72 -29.06
CA ILE A 332 -16.82 19.58 -28.40
C ILE A 332 -17.23 20.88 -27.71
N LEU A 333 -16.26 21.63 -27.18
CA LEU A 333 -16.45 22.99 -26.66
C LEU A 333 -15.63 23.99 -27.47
N THR A 334 -15.99 25.27 -27.35
CA THR A 334 -15.15 26.40 -27.78
C THR A 334 -14.54 27.10 -26.57
N ASP A 335 -13.70 28.11 -26.78
CA ASP A 335 -13.15 28.92 -25.70
C ASP A 335 -14.22 29.71 -24.90
N ALA A 336 -15.48 29.73 -25.35
CA ALA A 336 -16.61 30.24 -24.58
C ALA A 336 -17.01 29.34 -23.39
N GLY A 337 -16.49 28.11 -23.29
CA GLY A 337 -16.91 27.12 -22.30
C GLY A 337 -18.27 26.49 -22.64
N GLY A 338 -18.96 25.98 -21.62
CA GLY A 338 -20.28 25.33 -21.73
C GLY A 338 -20.34 23.95 -21.06
N ASP A 339 -21.52 23.35 -21.05
CA ASP A 339 -21.75 22.00 -20.51
C ASP A 339 -21.18 20.92 -21.43
N VAL A 340 -20.45 19.97 -20.85
CA VAL A 340 -19.92 18.81 -21.58
C VAL A 340 -20.14 17.50 -20.82
N LYS A 341 -20.52 16.45 -21.56
CA LYS A 341 -20.82 15.10 -21.05
C LYS A 341 -19.59 14.21 -21.17
N VAL A 342 -18.86 14.05 -20.08
CA VAL A 342 -17.66 13.22 -19.96
C VAL A 342 -18.06 11.76 -19.77
N VAL A 343 -17.43 10.85 -20.50
CA VAL A 343 -17.62 9.40 -20.39
C VAL A 343 -16.29 8.77 -19.98
N PHE A 344 -16.26 8.14 -18.81
CA PHE A 344 -15.08 7.47 -18.28
C PHE A 344 -14.98 6.02 -18.75
N ARG A 345 -13.77 5.60 -19.09
CA ARG A 345 -13.41 4.25 -19.56
C ARG A 345 -12.23 3.69 -18.75
N PRO A 346 -12.05 2.35 -18.73
CA PRO A 346 -10.84 1.72 -18.16
C PRO A 346 -9.53 2.24 -18.79
N GLY A 347 -8.42 1.95 -18.11
CA GLY A 347 -7.08 2.22 -18.61
C GLY A 347 -6.82 1.59 -19.98
N GLN A 348 -5.99 2.24 -20.78
CA GLN A 348 -5.54 1.75 -22.08
C GLN A 348 -4.09 1.27 -21.97
N PRO A 349 -3.69 0.26 -22.77
CA PRO A 349 -2.32 -0.26 -22.74
C PRO A 349 -1.28 0.79 -23.18
N ALA A 350 -0.01 0.51 -22.88
CA ALA A 350 1.13 1.31 -23.32
C ALA A 350 1.08 1.57 -24.84
N GLY A 351 1.50 2.77 -25.25
CA GLY A 351 1.44 3.25 -26.63
C GLY A 351 0.10 3.86 -27.05
N ALA A 352 -1.00 3.68 -26.30
CA ALA A 352 -2.33 4.22 -26.67
C ALA A 352 -2.38 5.75 -26.77
N PHE A 353 -1.51 6.45 -26.04
CA PHE A 353 -1.37 7.91 -26.09
C PHE A 353 -0.06 8.36 -26.76
N SER A 354 0.47 7.57 -27.69
CA SER A 354 1.72 7.88 -28.42
C SER A 354 1.64 9.14 -29.30
N MET A 355 0.43 9.56 -29.69
CA MET A 355 0.19 10.71 -30.57
C MET A 355 -0.05 12.01 -29.80
N ALA A 356 0.38 13.12 -30.39
CA ALA A 356 0.23 14.49 -29.90
C ALA A 356 -0.03 15.45 -31.07
N ASN A 357 -0.91 16.42 -30.91
CA ASN A 357 -1.17 17.47 -31.90
C ASN A 357 -1.73 18.74 -31.23
N THR A 358 -2.00 19.78 -32.04
CA THR A 358 -2.71 20.98 -31.59
C THR A 358 -4.05 21.05 -32.32
N GLN A 359 -5.15 21.08 -31.57
CA GLN A 359 -6.52 21.17 -32.09
C GLN A 359 -7.28 22.27 -31.34
N HIS A 360 -8.01 23.11 -32.08
CA HIS A 360 -8.85 24.20 -31.54
C HIS A 360 -8.15 25.13 -30.53
N GLY A 361 -6.85 25.37 -30.70
CA GLY A 361 -6.04 26.23 -29.82
C GLY A 361 -5.46 25.54 -28.58
N VAL A 362 -5.75 24.26 -28.36
CA VAL A 362 -5.17 23.45 -27.28
C VAL A 362 -4.16 22.45 -27.85
N THR A 363 -3.02 22.27 -27.19
CA THR A 363 -2.02 21.25 -27.55
C THR A 363 -2.12 20.04 -26.63
N SER A 364 -2.33 18.86 -27.20
CA SER A 364 -2.14 17.58 -26.52
C SER A 364 -0.66 17.19 -26.49
N VAL A 365 -0.28 16.39 -25.49
CA VAL A 365 1.06 15.83 -25.31
C VAL A 365 0.95 14.31 -25.29
N SER A 366 1.93 13.62 -25.87
CA SER A 366 1.96 12.16 -25.86
C SER A 366 2.33 11.61 -24.48
N TYR A 367 1.81 10.42 -24.17
CA TYR A 367 2.08 9.68 -22.95
C TYR A 367 2.36 8.21 -23.31
N PRO A 368 3.54 7.91 -23.88
CA PRO A 368 3.82 6.65 -24.55
C PRO A 368 3.86 5.45 -23.60
N ASP A 369 4.23 5.66 -22.34
CA ASP A 369 4.39 4.60 -21.33
C ASP A 369 3.06 3.90 -20.97
N GLY A 370 1.92 4.53 -21.29
CA GLY A 370 0.61 4.13 -20.79
C GLY A 370 0.40 4.55 -19.33
N GLY A 371 -0.72 4.12 -18.76
CA GLY A 371 -0.99 4.36 -17.35
C GLY A 371 -2.16 3.52 -16.84
N ASP A 372 -1.98 2.92 -15.67
CA ASP A 372 -2.90 1.97 -15.03
C ASP A 372 -4.16 2.63 -14.44
N GLY A 373 -4.57 3.76 -15.01
CA GLY A 373 -5.61 4.65 -14.51
C GLY A 373 -6.73 4.91 -15.52
N VAL A 374 -7.79 5.56 -15.05
CA VAL A 374 -8.98 5.87 -15.83
C VAL A 374 -8.66 6.73 -17.07
N THR A 375 -9.43 6.53 -18.14
CA THR A 375 -9.41 7.35 -19.36
C THR A 375 -10.78 7.96 -19.59
N PHE A 376 -10.91 8.97 -20.46
CA PHE A 376 -12.20 9.56 -20.79
C PHE A 376 -12.29 10.04 -22.23
N GLU A 377 -13.51 10.03 -22.73
CA GLU A 377 -13.94 10.65 -23.98
C GLU A 377 -15.12 11.60 -23.69
N PHE A 378 -15.64 12.22 -24.73
CA PHE A 378 -16.84 13.04 -24.64
C PHE A 378 -17.96 12.41 -25.46
N ALA A 379 -19.15 12.31 -24.88
CA ALA A 379 -20.34 11.95 -25.64
C ALA A 379 -20.77 13.15 -26.51
N PRO A 380 -21.32 12.91 -27.71
CA PRO A 380 -21.96 13.98 -28.47
C PRO A 380 -23.12 14.60 -27.69
N ALA A 381 -23.35 15.90 -27.89
CA ALA A 381 -24.59 16.54 -27.45
C ALA A 381 -25.80 15.82 -28.05
N SER A 382 -26.88 15.71 -27.26
CA SER A 382 -28.12 15.00 -27.60
C SER A 382 -29.27 15.99 -27.69
#